data_AF-A0A7Y5KAG0-F1
#
_entry.id   AF-A0A7Y5KAG0-F1
#
_cell.length_a   1.000
_cell.length_b   1.000
_cell.length_c   1.000
_cell.angle_alpha   90.00
_cell.angle_beta   90.00
_cell.angle_gamma   90.00
#
_symmetry.space_group_name_H-M   'P 1'
#
loop_
_entity.id
_entity.type
_entity.pdbx_description
1 polymer ?
#
loop_
_entity_poly.entity_id
_entity_poly.type
_entity_poly.pdbx_seq_one_letter_code
_entity_poly.pdbx_strand_id
1 'polypeptide(L)'
;MRFEHVSVEQGLSNFTVTAIAQDPQGFLWFGTEDGLNKYDGYQFTVYKNDPADSASLPGQTVPCLYVDRAGTLWLAVSDIGLWRYDPATDGFKRFSSSSPLVETLAATHVATMRETRDGMLWIGTDTGLFRYDPQRDDLTHYRHDPQDSTSLSNDYVLGMAEDNAGSLWLANAAGVSRLRLHEQRAGRFQRYYQTDAKVANPRTNSFTCALVDRRGTVWIGTLEGLFRYDPNTDKLVRCPTPSENPHGIVLNHIINLFEDRQGIIWIGTFGAGLWRYDAATEHFTNYLPEPHDPYSIKTERVEHFYEDRSGILWIATYRSGLNRYNRKQEAFTRYPVADEVYAVFESHRGEVWLGTITAGLLRYDRSGRLLEQHKYDPQNPRSLGTNYVMAIHPDAETPDDLWLGTNRGVYRYHAKGKYFTHHAYPSARPSLGGDYEAKIFHQDAAGEIWLGTKGLGVLHLNRTAARLSKPFADSSLMSRDHFWAIADDRNSRTGAIWLGSFGNGLVHWEKSTNRLTRYRRDPHNPHSLNNDLIYSVYPDSNGSVWIGTFGGGLNRL
;
A
#
# COMPACT_ATOMS: atom_id res chain seq x y z
N MET A 1 -3.06 -1.48 11.77
CA MET A 1 -2.19 -1.41 10.58
C MET A 1 -2.57 -2.55 9.66
N ARG A 2 -2.64 -2.36 8.34
CA ARG A 2 -2.97 -3.43 7.37
C ARG A 2 -1.83 -3.59 6.38
N PHE A 3 -1.47 -4.83 6.09
CA PHE A 3 -0.45 -5.21 5.13
C PHE A 3 -1.11 -5.85 3.92
N GLU A 4 -0.66 -5.46 2.74
CA GLU A 4 -0.95 -6.22 1.52
C GLU A 4 0.23 -7.16 1.26
N HIS A 5 -0.06 -8.40 0.89
CA HIS A 5 0.98 -9.42 0.74
C HIS A 5 1.37 -9.61 -0.72
N VAL A 6 2.67 -9.62 -0.98
CA VAL A 6 3.25 -9.91 -2.29
C VAL A 6 4.17 -11.10 -2.16
N SER A 7 3.89 -12.16 -2.91
CA SER A 7 4.52 -13.48 -2.79
C SER A 7 4.71 -14.08 -4.20
N VAL A 8 5.09 -15.36 -4.28
CA VAL A 8 5.30 -16.07 -5.56
C VAL A 8 4.07 -16.09 -6.45
N GLU A 9 2.87 -16.05 -5.85
CA GLU A 9 1.59 -15.96 -6.55
C GLU A 9 1.44 -14.64 -7.32
N GLN A 10 2.22 -13.62 -6.97
CA GLN A 10 2.27 -12.32 -7.66
C GLN A 10 3.51 -12.18 -8.56
N GLY A 11 4.34 -13.23 -8.70
CA GLY A 11 5.50 -13.26 -9.61
C GLY A 11 6.86 -13.13 -8.93
N LEU A 12 6.92 -13.08 -7.59
CA LEU A 12 8.19 -13.12 -6.86
C LEU A 12 8.86 -14.50 -7.03
N SER A 13 10.19 -14.54 -7.15
CA SER A 13 10.91 -15.80 -7.41
C SER A 13 10.97 -16.75 -6.22
N ASN A 14 10.92 -16.22 -4.99
CA ASN A 14 11.02 -16.99 -3.76
C ASN A 14 10.35 -16.24 -2.59
N PHE A 15 9.84 -16.97 -1.60
CA PHE A 15 9.20 -16.42 -0.42
C PHE A 15 10.14 -15.75 0.58
N THR A 16 11.44 -16.05 0.54
CA THR A 16 12.43 -15.43 1.43
C THR A 16 13.12 -14.29 0.71
N VAL A 17 12.67 -13.05 0.98
CA VAL A 17 13.36 -11.84 0.53
C VAL A 17 14.40 -11.44 1.56
N THR A 18 15.64 -11.31 1.11
CA THR A 18 16.82 -11.05 1.96
C THR A 18 17.28 -9.60 1.89
N ALA A 19 17.07 -8.93 0.76
CA ALA A 19 17.47 -7.55 0.56
C ALA A 19 16.50 -6.81 -0.35
N ILE A 20 16.36 -5.51 -0.12
CA ILE A 20 15.49 -4.63 -0.92
C ILE A 20 16.25 -3.34 -1.25
N ALA A 21 16.18 -2.91 -2.51
CA ALA A 21 16.73 -1.64 -2.96
C ALA A 21 15.82 -0.98 -4.02
N GLN A 22 16.01 0.32 -4.28
CA GLN A 22 15.37 1.02 -5.39
C GLN A 22 16.42 1.75 -6.21
N ASP A 23 16.43 1.52 -7.52
CA ASP A 23 17.37 2.15 -8.44
C ASP A 23 16.97 3.60 -8.80
N PRO A 24 17.85 4.39 -9.45
CA PRO A 24 17.54 5.75 -9.89
C PRO A 24 16.32 5.85 -10.81
N GLN A 25 16.05 4.84 -11.63
CA GLN A 25 14.92 4.79 -12.56
C GLN A 25 13.58 4.54 -11.85
N GLY A 26 13.62 4.05 -10.61
CA GLY A 26 12.46 3.83 -9.75
C GLY A 26 12.05 2.37 -9.63
N PHE A 27 12.75 1.43 -10.28
CA PHE A 27 12.48 0.01 -10.12
C PHE A 27 12.88 -0.45 -8.72
N LEU A 28 12.04 -1.29 -8.14
CA LEU A 28 12.37 -1.98 -6.89
C LEU A 28 13.08 -3.29 -7.20
N TRP A 29 14.12 -3.58 -6.43
CA TRP A 29 14.94 -4.76 -6.56
C TRP A 29 14.86 -5.58 -5.27
N PHE A 30 14.57 -6.87 -5.41
CA PHE A 30 14.41 -7.79 -4.29
C PHE A 30 15.35 -8.99 -4.48
N GLY A 31 16.38 -9.04 -3.62
CA GLY A 31 17.26 -10.20 -3.49
C GLY A 31 16.56 -11.31 -2.71
N THR A 32 16.71 -12.55 -3.15
CA THR A 32 16.05 -13.70 -2.51
C THR A 32 16.98 -14.89 -2.36
N GLU A 33 16.53 -15.94 -1.69
CA GLU A 33 17.21 -17.25 -1.63
C GLU A 33 17.26 -17.97 -2.98
N ASP A 34 16.49 -17.52 -3.98
CA ASP A 34 16.48 -18.11 -5.32
C ASP A 34 16.16 -17.04 -6.37
N GLY A 35 17.16 -16.23 -6.69
CA GLY A 35 17.13 -15.23 -7.75
C GLY A 35 17.02 -13.78 -7.27
N LEU A 36 17.14 -12.87 -8.25
CA LEU A 36 16.94 -11.43 -8.09
C LEU A 36 15.66 -11.03 -8.83
N ASN A 37 14.86 -10.16 -8.22
CA ASN A 37 13.60 -9.72 -8.80
C ASN A 37 13.63 -8.21 -9.01
N LYS A 38 13.28 -7.76 -10.20
CA LYS A 38 13.04 -6.35 -10.52
C LYS A 38 11.54 -6.12 -10.65
N TYR A 39 11.04 -5.05 -10.05
CA TYR A 39 9.61 -4.74 -10.01
C TYR A 39 9.37 -3.31 -10.49
N ASP A 40 8.48 -3.17 -11.45
CA ASP A 40 8.15 -1.90 -12.11
C ASP A 40 6.90 -1.20 -11.52
N GLY A 41 6.30 -1.79 -10.49
CA GLY A 41 5.02 -1.33 -9.91
C GLY A 41 3.80 -2.15 -10.37
N TYR A 42 3.97 -3.02 -11.38
CA TYR A 42 2.92 -3.87 -11.93
C TYR A 42 3.35 -5.34 -12.03
N GLN A 43 4.56 -5.61 -12.51
CA GLN A 43 5.07 -6.94 -12.82
C GLN A 43 6.50 -7.15 -12.30
N PHE A 44 6.84 -8.41 -12.07
CA PHE A 44 8.19 -8.84 -11.71
C PHE A 44 8.93 -9.37 -12.94
N THR A 45 10.17 -8.93 -13.10
CA THR A 45 11.19 -9.59 -13.93
C THR A 45 12.13 -10.37 -13.03
N VAL A 46 12.25 -11.67 -13.27
CA VAL A 46 13.06 -12.58 -12.45
C VAL A 46 14.37 -12.90 -13.16
N TYR A 47 15.48 -12.60 -12.51
CA TYR A 47 16.83 -12.95 -12.96
C TYR A 47 17.28 -14.21 -12.22
N LYS A 48 17.67 -15.23 -12.99
CA LYS A 48 18.17 -16.52 -12.51
C LYS A 48 19.57 -16.77 -13.06
N ASN A 49 20.26 -17.71 -12.43
CA ASN A 49 21.51 -18.21 -12.95
C ASN A 49 21.29 -19.12 -14.16
N ASP A 50 21.92 -18.75 -15.26
CA ASP A 50 22.06 -19.58 -16.44
C ASP A 50 23.56 -19.79 -16.73
N PRO A 51 24.12 -20.98 -16.45
CA PRO A 51 25.52 -21.28 -16.72
C PRO A 51 25.95 -21.09 -18.19
N ALA A 52 25.00 -21.07 -19.13
CA ALA A 52 25.28 -20.85 -20.55
C ALA A 52 25.32 -19.36 -20.94
N ASP A 53 24.80 -18.46 -20.09
CA ASP A 53 24.78 -17.02 -20.32
C ASP A 53 25.63 -16.27 -19.28
N SER A 54 26.77 -15.77 -19.73
CA SER A 54 27.69 -14.99 -18.90
C SER A 54 27.13 -13.64 -18.40
N ALA A 55 26.04 -13.15 -18.99
CA ALA A 55 25.36 -11.94 -18.56
C ALA A 55 24.25 -12.22 -17.53
N SER A 56 23.88 -13.49 -17.31
CA SER A 56 22.86 -13.90 -16.34
C SER A 56 23.31 -13.70 -14.89
N LEU A 57 22.40 -13.89 -13.94
CA LEU A 57 22.74 -13.77 -12.51
C LEU A 57 23.80 -14.84 -12.17
N PRO A 58 24.92 -14.51 -11.54
CA PRO A 58 26.03 -15.45 -11.43
C PRO A 58 25.78 -16.59 -10.43
N GLY A 59 24.75 -16.48 -9.59
CA GLY A 59 24.36 -17.48 -8.60
C GLY A 59 22.89 -17.37 -8.22
N GLN A 60 22.46 -18.14 -7.22
CA GLN A 60 21.05 -18.23 -6.82
C GLN A 60 20.70 -17.23 -5.70
N THR A 61 21.45 -17.25 -4.61
CA THR A 61 21.12 -16.46 -3.41
C THR A 61 21.74 -15.08 -3.48
N VAL A 62 20.90 -14.05 -3.28
CA VAL A 62 21.31 -12.64 -3.30
C VAL A 62 21.07 -12.03 -1.91
N PRO A 63 22.00 -12.19 -0.95
CA PRO A 63 21.77 -11.80 0.44
C PRO A 63 21.82 -10.29 0.67
N CYS A 64 22.49 -9.52 -0.20
CA CYS A 64 22.68 -8.09 -0.01
C CYS A 64 22.56 -7.34 -1.34
N LEU A 65 21.83 -6.23 -1.31
CA LEU A 65 21.69 -5.27 -2.40
C LEU A 65 22.04 -3.88 -1.89
N TYR A 66 22.69 -3.09 -2.74
CA TYR A 66 23.02 -1.71 -2.41
C TYR A 66 23.02 -0.84 -3.68
N VAL A 67 22.41 0.33 -3.61
CA VAL A 67 22.48 1.32 -4.70
C VAL A 67 23.36 2.47 -4.23
N ASP A 68 24.47 2.70 -4.93
CA ASP A 68 25.38 3.79 -4.61
C ASP A 68 24.85 5.15 -5.12
N ARG A 69 25.54 6.24 -4.76
CA ARG A 69 25.18 7.60 -5.18
C ARG A 69 25.34 7.84 -6.68
N ALA A 70 26.17 7.05 -7.36
CA ALA A 70 26.29 7.09 -8.82
C ALA A 70 25.12 6.37 -9.51
N GLY A 71 24.28 5.65 -8.75
CA GLY A 71 23.14 4.91 -9.26
C GLY A 71 23.46 3.47 -9.66
N THR A 72 24.65 2.97 -9.35
CA THR A 72 25.03 1.58 -9.60
C THR A 72 24.32 0.68 -8.60
N LEU A 73 23.63 -0.33 -9.11
CA LEU A 73 23.11 -1.41 -8.28
C LEU A 73 24.19 -2.47 -8.08
N TRP A 74 24.67 -2.56 -6.84
CA TRP A 74 25.57 -3.57 -6.33
C TRP A 74 24.77 -4.72 -5.72
N LEU A 75 25.24 -5.94 -5.95
CA LEU A 75 24.66 -7.14 -5.41
C LEU A 75 25.75 -8.08 -4.92
N ALA A 76 25.61 -8.55 -3.69
CA ALA A 76 26.37 -9.69 -3.21
C ALA A 76 25.67 -10.96 -3.66
N VAL A 77 26.44 -11.94 -4.13
CA VAL A 77 25.94 -13.27 -4.45
C VAL A 77 26.67 -14.28 -3.60
N SER A 78 25.93 -15.12 -2.88
CA SER A 78 26.51 -16.11 -1.96
C SER A 78 27.54 -16.97 -2.68
N ASP A 79 28.72 -17.11 -2.08
CA ASP A 79 29.86 -17.90 -2.57
C ASP A 79 30.47 -17.44 -3.91
N ILE A 80 30.02 -16.30 -4.45
CA ILE A 80 30.46 -15.77 -5.77
C ILE A 80 30.90 -14.29 -5.69
N GLY A 81 30.71 -13.66 -4.53
CA GLY A 81 31.24 -12.34 -4.22
C GLY A 81 30.39 -11.19 -4.75
N LEU A 82 31.05 -10.07 -5.05
CA LEU A 82 30.40 -8.81 -5.40
C LEU A 82 30.24 -8.62 -6.90
N TRP A 83 29.05 -8.21 -7.32
CA TRP A 83 28.68 -7.95 -8.71
C TRP A 83 27.94 -6.62 -8.83
N ARG A 84 27.82 -6.13 -10.06
CA ARG A 84 27.02 -4.96 -10.41
C ARG A 84 26.09 -5.26 -11.56
N TYR A 85 24.91 -4.65 -11.53
CA TYR A 85 23.98 -4.67 -12.65
C TYR A 85 24.40 -3.63 -13.71
N ASP A 86 24.40 -4.04 -14.97
CA ASP A 86 24.62 -3.18 -16.13
C ASP A 86 23.29 -2.94 -16.85
N PRO A 87 22.71 -1.72 -16.75
CA PRO A 87 21.44 -1.40 -17.39
C PRO A 87 21.53 -1.36 -18.92
N ALA A 88 22.72 -1.22 -19.51
CA ALA A 88 22.89 -1.17 -20.96
C ALA A 88 22.73 -2.55 -21.61
N THR A 89 23.10 -3.61 -20.90
CA THR A 89 23.00 -4.99 -21.38
C THR A 89 21.91 -5.80 -20.66
N ASP A 90 21.23 -5.20 -19.68
CA ASP A 90 20.33 -5.89 -18.75
C ASP A 90 20.96 -7.15 -18.13
N GLY A 91 22.24 -7.03 -17.74
CA GLY A 91 23.05 -8.17 -17.28
C GLY A 91 23.96 -7.83 -16.11
N PHE A 92 24.79 -8.78 -15.68
CA PHE A 92 25.62 -8.64 -14.49
C PHE A 92 27.11 -8.72 -14.80
N LYS A 93 27.89 -7.88 -14.12
CA LYS A 93 29.36 -7.84 -14.25
C LYS A 93 30.01 -8.04 -12.89
N ARG A 94 31.01 -8.93 -12.83
CA ARG A 94 31.80 -9.16 -11.61
C ARG A 94 32.50 -7.86 -11.22
N PHE A 95 32.56 -7.59 -9.92
CA PHE A 95 33.41 -6.52 -9.41
C PHE A 95 34.88 -6.83 -9.72
N SER A 96 35.60 -5.84 -10.22
CA SER A 96 37.01 -5.95 -10.57
C SER A 96 37.76 -4.77 -9.96
N SER A 97 38.92 -5.05 -9.38
CA SER A 97 39.88 -4.07 -8.90
C SER A 97 41.29 -4.54 -9.23
N SER A 98 42.23 -3.62 -9.40
CA SER A 98 43.66 -3.94 -9.54
C SER A 98 44.29 -4.50 -8.26
N SER A 99 43.64 -4.35 -7.12
CA SER A 99 44.11 -4.88 -5.84
C SER A 99 44.04 -6.41 -5.80
N PRO A 100 45.10 -7.11 -5.31
CA PRO A 100 45.06 -8.57 -5.15
C PRO A 100 44.01 -9.04 -4.13
N LEU A 101 43.52 -8.14 -3.27
CA LEU A 101 42.47 -8.42 -2.30
C LEU A 101 41.10 -8.67 -2.96
N VAL A 102 40.94 -8.40 -4.26
CA VAL A 102 39.69 -8.68 -4.99
C VAL A 102 39.33 -10.18 -4.96
N GLU A 103 40.33 -11.07 -5.04
CA GLU A 103 40.08 -12.52 -4.96
C GLU A 103 39.75 -12.95 -3.53
N THR A 104 40.33 -12.28 -2.53
CA THR A 104 39.92 -12.48 -1.13
C THR A 104 38.47 -12.06 -0.94
N LEU A 105 38.08 -10.87 -1.39
CA LEU A 105 36.70 -10.40 -1.28
C LEU A 105 35.71 -11.34 -2.01
N ALA A 106 36.10 -11.84 -3.19
CA ALA A 106 35.26 -12.75 -3.97
C ALA A 106 35.01 -14.10 -3.29
N ALA A 107 35.92 -14.55 -2.42
CA ALA A 107 35.80 -15.80 -1.68
C ALA A 107 35.10 -15.64 -0.32
N THR A 108 34.49 -14.48 -0.04
CA THR A 108 33.92 -14.17 1.28
C THR A 108 32.42 -13.89 1.21
N HIS A 109 31.73 -14.11 2.32
CA HIS A 109 30.31 -13.81 2.41
C HIS A 109 30.11 -12.34 2.75
N VAL A 110 29.51 -11.57 1.82
CA VAL A 110 29.19 -10.16 2.03
C VAL A 110 27.82 -10.04 2.70
N ALA A 111 27.80 -9.55 3.94
CA ALA A 111 26.58 -9.38 4.72
C ALA A 111 25.98 -7.97 4.56
N THR A 112 26.82 -6.95 4.38
CA THR A 112 26.35 -5.56 4.33
C THR A 112 27.27 -4.67 3.51
N MET A 113 26.69 -3.64 2.89
CA MET A 113 27.40 -2.65 2.07
C MET A 113 26.90 -1.26 2.41
N ARG A 114 27.80 -0.27 2.39
CA ARG A 114 27.45 1.14 2.58
C ARG A 114 28.49 2.06 1.97
N GLU A 115 28.02 3.07 1.25
CA GLU A 115 28.86 4.19 0.82
C GLU A 115 28.86 5.28 1.90
N THR A 116 30.05 5.67 2.36
CA THR A 116 30.21 6.75 3.32
C THR A 116 30.17 8.13 2.65
N ARG A 117 30.02 9.20 3.43
CA ARG A 117 29.92 10.57 2.92
C ARG A 117 31.09 11.03 2.06
N ASP A 118 32.28 10.48 2.30
CA ASP A 118 33.50 10.69 1.52
C ASP A 118 33.58 9.90 0.19
N GLY A 119 32.56 9.09 -0.14
CA GLY A 119 32.48 8.34 -1.39
C GLY A 119 33.18 6.98 -1.37
N MET A 120 33.64 6.53 -0.19
CA MET A 120 34.24 5.19 -0.04
C MET A 120 33.14 4.14 0.11
N LEU A 121 33.30 3.00 -0.57
CA LEU A 121 32.41 1.85 -0.42
C LEU A 121 32.96 0.93 0.67
N TRP A 122 32.21 0.75 1.75
CA TRP A 122 32.52 -0.16 2.83
C TRP A 122 31.69 -1.43 2.69
N ILE A 123 32.37 -2.58 2.82
CA ILE A 123 31.82 -3.90 2.57
C ILE A 123 32.12 -4.77 3.79
N GLY A 124 31.08 -5.07 4.56
CA GLY A 124 31.15 -5.94 5.73
C GLY A 124 31.00 -7.40 5.33
N THR A 125 31.94 -8.24 5.76
CA THR A 125 31.98 -9.66 5.42
C THR A 125 32.07 -10.53 6.67
N ASP A 126 32.10 -11.85 6.49
CA ASP A 126 32.41 -12.84 7.51
C ASP A 126 33.90 -12.94 7.87
N THR A 127 34.77 -12.25 7.13
CA THR A 127 36.23 -12.29 7.26
C THR A 127 36.86 -10.91 7.49
N GLY A 128 36.04 -9.92 7.84
CA GLY A 128 36.47 -8.58 8.19
C GLY A 128 35.69 -7.49 7.47
N LEU A 129 36.33 -6.34 7.33
CA LEU A 129 35.77 -5.16 6.68
C LEU A 129 36.65 -4.75 5.52
N PHE A 130 36.08 -4.64 4.34
CA PHE A 130 36.76 -4.08 3.18
C PHE A 130 36.35 -2.63 2.98
N ARG A 131 37.31 -1.81 2.55
CA ARG A 131 37.10 -0.43 2.11
C ARG A 131 37.62 -0.29 0.70
N TYR A 132 36.74 0.08 -0.22
CA TYR A 132 37.06 0.33 -1.61
C TYR A 132 37.00 1.83 -1.92
N ASP A 133 38.11 2.37 -2.44
CA ASP A 133 38.20 3.71 -2.99
C ASP A 133 37.98 3.66 -4.51
N PRO A 134 36.80 4.07 -5.02
CA PRO A 134 36.50 4.00 -6.44
C PRO A 134 37.34 4.97 -7.29
N GLN A 135 37.95 6.00 -6.70
CA GLN A 135 38.79 6.97 -7.43
C GLN A 135 40.21 6.44 -7.62
N ARG A 136 40.73 5.74 -6.62
CA ARG A 136 42.09 5.18 -6.64
C ARG A 136 42.17 3.73 -7.09
N ASP A 137 41.02 3.06 -7.20
CA ASP A 137 40.94 1.61 -7.35
C ASP A 137 41.75 0.87 -6.26
N ASP A 138 41.67 1.38 -5.03
CA ASP A 138 42.35 0.81 -3.87
C ASP A 138 41.37 0.03 -3.01
N LEU A 139 41.79 -1.15 -2.57
CA LEU A 139 41.02 -2.01 -1.69
C LEU A 139 41.84 -2.29 -0.44
N THR A 140 41.31 -1.90 0.73
CA THR A 140 41.93 -2.12 2.04
C THR A 140 41.11 -3.13 2.84
N HIS A 141 41.77 -4.07 3.52
CA HIS A 141 41.12 -5.08 4.37
C HIS A 141 41.48 -4.87 5.85
N TYR A 142 40.47 -4.70 6.68
CA TYR A 142 40.59 -4.61 8.14
C TYR A 142 40.10 -5.91 8.77
N ARG A 143 40.88 -6.42 9.73
CA ARG A 143 40.60 -7.67 10.45
C ARG A 143 40.66 -7.51 11.95
N HIS A 144 40.05 -8.43 12.67
CA HIS A 144 40.20 -8.62 14.09
C HIS A 144 41.60 -9.18 14.40
N ASP A 145 42.28 -8.50 15.31
CA ASP A 145 43.47 -8.98 15.98
C ASP A 145 43.19 -8.99 17.50
N PRO A 146 43.25 -10.17 18.15
CA PRO A 146 43.03 -10.28 19.59
C PRO A 146 44.15 -9.62 20.42
N GLN A 147 45.32 -9.35 19.83
CA GLN A 147 46.45 -8.68 20.47
C GLN A 147 46.41 -7.15 20.27
N ASP A 148 45.71 -6.66 19.24
CA ASP A 148 45.52 -5.23 18.99
C ASP A 148 44.11 -4.78 19.37
N SER A 149 43.98 -4.13 20.53
CA SER A 149 42.72 -3.52 21.00
C SER A 149 42.13 -2.45 20.08
N THR A 150 42.90 -1.96 19.10
CA THR A 150 42.48 -0.96 18.11
C THR A 150 42.10 -1.54 16.75
N SER A 151 42.09 -2.86 16.59
CA SER A 151 41.54 -3.53 15.40
C SER A 151 40.04 -3.83 15.56
N LEU A 152 39.38 -4.44 14.57
CA LEU A 152 37.93 -4.77 14.65
C LEU A 152 37.59 -5.56 15.90
N SER A 153 36.38 -5.42 16.46
CA SER A 153 35.95 -6.22 17.61
C SER A 153 35.73 -7.71 17.26
N ASN A 154 35.33 -8.00 16.03
CA ASN A 154 35.21 -9.33 15.44
C ASN A 154 35.21 -9.21 13.89
N ASP A 155 35.65 -10.25 13.18
CA ASP A 155 35.72 -10.26 11.72
C ASP A 155 34.33 -10.28 11.05
N TYR A 156 33.32 -10.86 11.69
CA TYR A 156 31.99 -10.91 11.09
C TYR A 156 31.25 -9.58 11.29
N VAL A 157 31.17 -8.77 10.23
CA VAL A 157 30.49 -7.47 10.19
C VAL A 157 29.09 -7.64 9.60
N LEU A 158 28.05 -7.46 10.40
CA LEU A 158 26.65 -7.71 10.03
C LEU A 158 25.87 -6.44 9.68
N GLY A 159 26.23 -5.30 10.25
CA GLY A 159 25.53 -4.04 9.99
C GLY A 159 26.45 -2.84 10.09
N MET A 160 26.11 -1.78 9.35
CA MET A 160 26.90 -0.55 9.29
C MET A 160 26.01 0.69 9.29
N ALA A 161 26.42 1.72 10.04
CA ALA A 161 25.78 3.03 10.06
C ALA A 161 26.80 4.15 10.24
N GLU A 162 26.67 5.24 9.48
CA GLU A 162 27.54 6.41 9.59
C GLU A 162 26.82 7.49 10.41
N ASP A 163 27.43 7.95 11.50
CA ASP A 163 26.89 9.02 12.32
C ASP A 163 27.14 10.41 11.71
N ASN A 164 26.46 11.44 12.24
CA ASN A 164 26.60 12.81 11.76
C ASN A 164 27.97 13.45 12.06
N ALA A 165 28.76 12.81 12.94
CA ALA A 165 30.11 13.24 13.27
C ALA A 165 31.18 12.58 12.37
N GLY A 166 30.78 11.77 11.39
CA GLY A 166 31.70 11.07 10.48
C GLY A 166 32.34 9.84 11.11
N SER A 167 31.68 9.20 12.08
CA SER A 167 32.08 7.89 12.57
C SER A 167 31.27 6.79 11.89
N LEU A 168 31.94 5.74 11.44
CA LEU A 168 31.34 4.51 10.98
C LEU A 168 31.18 3.55 12.17
N TRP A 169 29.95 3.16 12.44
CA TRP A 169 29.58 2.17 13.46
C TRP A 169 29.33 0.83 12.80
N LEU A 170 29.94 -0.22 13.36
CA LEU A 170 29.92 -1.58 12.86
C LEU A 170 29.30 -2.48 13.91
N ALA A 171 28.18 -3.12 13.57
CA ALA A 171 27.62 -4.21 14.35
C ALA A 171 28.38 -5.50 13.98
N ASN A 172 29.19 -6.01 14.90
CA ASN A 172 29.95 -7.23 14.71
C ASN A 172 29.32 -8.38 15.52
N ALA A 173 29.56 -9.63 15.10
CA ALA A 173 29.04 -10.81 15.80
C ALA A 173 29.54 -10.97 17.26
N ALA A 174 30.56 -10.21 17.67
CA ALA A 174 31.07 -10.22 19.05
C ALA A 174 31.47 -8.84 19.57
N GLY A 175 30.75 -7.77 19.21
CA GLY A 175 31.03 -6.41 19.65
C GLY A 175 30.47 -5.34 18.73
N VAL A 176 30.63 -4.07 19.12
CA VAL A 176 30.45 -2.94 18.22
C VAL A 176 31.79 -2.27 18.01
N SER A 177 32.15 -2.00 16.77
CA SER A 177 33.36 -1.24 16.44
C SER A 177 32.98 0.13 15.91
N ARG A 178 33.64 1.18 16.39
CA ARG A 178 33.51 2.55 15.88
C ARG A 178 34.82 2.99 15.25
N LEU A 179 34.75 3.48 14.02
CA LEU A 179 35.87 4.07 13.30
C LEU A 179 35.58 5.54 13.00
N ARG A 180 36.46 6.46 13.42
CA ARG A 180 36.36 7.88 13.04
C ARG A 180 37.05 8.08 11.69
N LEU A 181 36.30 8.49 10.66
CA LEU A 181 36.78 8.52 9.27
C LEU A 181 37.76 9.68 9.00
N HIS A 182 37.65 10.79 9.73
CA HIS A 182 38.37 12.04 9.44
C HIS A 182 39.50 12.39 10.43
N GLU A 183 39.94 11.46 11.28
CA GLU A 183 41.02 11.70 12.24
C GLU A 183 42.40 11.24 11.72
N GLN A 184 43.47 11.91 12.18
CA GLN A 184 44.88 11.65 11.87
C GLN A 184 45.36 10.20 12.21
N ARG A 185 44.52 9.40 12.87
CA ARG A 185 44.74 7.97 13.18
C ARG A 185 43.72 7.08 12.43
N ALA A 186 43.56 7.29 11.13
CA ALA A 186 42.71 6.48 10.28
C ALA A 186 43.07 4.98 10.43
N GLY A 187 42.05 4.13 10.61
CA GLY A 187 42.20 2.68 10.75
C GLY A 187 42.29 2.13 12.19
N ARG A 188 42.13 2.98 13.22
CA ARG A 188 41.99 2.53 14.61
C ARG A 188 40.51 2.48 15.03
N PHE A 189 40.07 1.32 15.46
CA PHE A 189 38.72 1.04 15.93
C PHE A 189 38.62 1.18 17.45
N GLN A 190 37.58 1.86 17.91
CA GLN A 190 37.14 1.82 19.30
C GLN A 190 36.10 0.70 19.45
N ARG A 191 36.31 -0.20 20.41
CA ARG A 191 35.43 -1.36 20.64
C ARG A 191 34.49 -1.11 21.81
N TYR A 192 33.22 -1.46 21.64
CA TYR A 192 32.20 -1.46 22.67
C TYR A 192 31.66 -2.87 22.86
N TYR A 193 31.41 -3.23 24.12
CA TYR A 193 30.82 -4.50 24.53
C TYR A 193 29.62 -4.21 25.42
N GLN A 194 28.74 -5.20 25.58
CA GLN A 194 27.51 -5.04 26.34
C GLN A 194 27.74 -4.89 27.85
N THR A 195 28.79 -5.49 28.39
CA THR A 195 29.17 -5.39 29.80
C THR A 195 30.54 -4.75 29.94
N ASP A 196 30.82 -4.13 31.09
CA ASP A 196 32.14 -3.55 31.40
C ASP A 196 33.28 -4.60 31.41
N ALA A 197 32.94 -5.90 31.32
CA ALA A 197 33.90 -6.93 30.99
C ALA A 197 34.39 -6.70 29.56
N LYS A 198 35.61 -6.16 29.43
CA LYS A 198 36.35 -5.95 28.18
C LYS A 198 36.73 -7.27 27.47
N VAL A 199 35.85 -8.26 27.48
CA VAL A 199 36.03 -9.59 26.90
C VAL A 199 34.80 -9.90 26.04
N ALA A 200 35.03 -10.27 24.79
CA ALA A 200 33.99 -10.71 23.88
C ALA A 200 33.32 -11.99 24.41
N ASN A 201 32.01 -11.95 24.66
CA ASN A 201 31.20 -13.14 24.91
C ASN A 201 30.27 -13.38 23.72
N PRO A 202 30.54 -14.36 22.83
CA PRO A 202 29.74 -14.61 21.64
C PRO A 202 28.31 -15.09 21.94
N ARG A 203 27.97 -15.44 23.20
CA ARG A 203 26.59 -15.78 23.59
C ARG A 203 25.72 -14.56 23.95
N THR A 204 26.33 -13.42 24.28
CA THR A 204 25.62 -12.19 24.73
C THR A 204 25.93 -10.97 23.84
N ASN A 205 27.03 -10.98 23.08
CA ASN A 205 27.52 -9.84 22.28
C ASN A 205 27.30 -9.99 20.76
N SER A 206 26.25 -10.68 20.30
CA SER A 206 25.94 -10.73 18.86
C SER A 206 25.09 -9.54 18.46
N PHE A 207 25.75 -8.58 17.81
CA PHE A 207 25.14 -7.37 17.27
C PHE A 207 24.83 -7.61 15.79
N THR A 208 23.57 -7.45 15.42
CA THR A 208 23.04 -7.89 14.13
C THR A 208 22.86 -6.75 13.14
N CYS A 209 22.65 -5.53 13.64
CA CYS A 209 22.37 -4.36 12.82
C CYS A 209 22.71 -3.06 13.54
N ALA A 210 22.97 -2.01 12.78
CA ALA A 210 23.22 -0.66 13.25
C ALA A 210 22.42 0.35 12.42
N LEU A 211 21.92 1.40 13.06
CA LEU A 211 21.18 2.48 12.44
C LEU A 211 21.57 3.81 13.09
N VAL A 212 21.77 4.86 12.30
CA VAL A 212 21.80 6.24 12.82
C VAL A 212 20.51 6.90 12.37
N ASP A 213 19.72 7.37 13.33
CA ASP A 213 18.48 8.09 13.03
C ASP A 213 18.75 9.54 12.58
N ARG A 214 17.72 10.21 12.07
CA ARG A 214 17.80 11.61 11.63
C ARG A 214 18.11 12.60 12.74
N ARG A 215 17.89 12.22 14.01
CA ARG A 215 18.26 13.02 15.18
C ARG A 215 19.74 12.84 15.55
N GLY A 216 20.43 11.90 14.90
CA GLY A 216 21.84 11.58 15.14
C GLY A 216 22.05 10.54 16.24
N THR A 217 20.98 9.90 16.74
CA THR A 217 21.09 8.81 17.71
C THR A 217 21.60 7.56 17.01
N VAL A 218 22.60 6.91 17.60
CA VAL A 218 23.09 5.62 17.11
C VAL A 218 22.33 4.51 17.83
N TRP A 219 21.63 3.69 17.06
CA TRP A 219 20.86 2.54 17.49
C TRP A 219 21.56 1.26 17.06
N ILE A 220 21.62 0.29 17.97
CA ILE A 220 22.23 -1.00 17.73
C ILE A 220 21.26 -2.11 18.13
N GLY A 221 20.97 -3.01 17.20
CA GLY A 221 20.17 -4.21 17.44
C GLY A 221 21.04 -5.39 17.88
N THR A 222 20.56 -6.13 18.88
CA THR A 222 21.28 -7.29 19.46
C THR A 222 20.36 -8.47 19.70
N LEU A 223 20.96 -9.62 20.03
CA LEU A 223 20.22 -10.76 20.57
C LEU A 223 19.46 -10.45 21.87
N GLU A 224 19.90 -9.47 22.65
CA GLU A 224 19.32 -9.11 23.96
C GLU A 224 18.47 -7.83 23.94
N GLY A 225 18.16 -7.34 22.74
CA GLY A 225 17.28 -6.20 22.50
C GLY A 225 17.99 -4.99 21.91
N LEU A 226 17.34 -3.83 22.05
CA LEU A 226 17.74 -2.58 21.42
C LEU A 226 18.63 -1.76 22.35
N PHE A 227 19.74 -1.24 21.82
CA PHE A 227 20.66 -0.36 22.52
C PHE A 227 20.77 0.97 21.78
N ARG A 228 20.99 2.05 22.53
CA ARG A 228 21.36 3.36 22.00
C ARG A 228 22.71 3.80 22.55
N TYR A 229 23.51 4.48 21.74
CA TYR A 229 24.74 5.11 22.20
C TYR A 229 24.44 6.39 22.97
N ASP A 230 25.03 6.53 24.16
CA ASP A 230 25.04 7.78 24.92
C ASP A 230 26.39 8.48 24.75
N PRO A 231 26.45 9.62 24.02
CA PRO A 231 27.68 10.34 23.79
C PRO A 231 28.26 10.98 25.05
N ASN A 232 27.47 11.18 26.12
CA ASN A 232 27.96 11.80 27.36
C ASN A 232 28.77 10.81 28.21
N THR A 233 28.35 9.54 28.21
CA THR A 233 28.99 8.48 28.99
C THR A 233 29.91 7.59 28.14
N ASP A 234 29.88 7.74 26.82
CA ASP A 234 30.57 6.89 25.84
C ASP A 234 30.24 5.39 26.04
N LYS A 235 28.97 5.09 26.29
CA LYS A 235 28.46 3.73 26.52
C LYS A 235 27.24 3.41 25.66
N LEU A 236 27.04 2.11 25.41
CA LEU A 236 25.78 1.60 24.86
C LEU A 236 24.80 1.34 26.01
N VAL A 237 23.63 1.97 25.95
CA VAL A 237 22.59 1.88 26.97
C VAL A 237 21.40 1.11 26.41
N ARG A 238 20.95 0.06 27.11
CA ARG A 238 19.77 -0.72 26.71
C ARG A 238 18.52 0.15 26.79
N CYS A 239 17.71 0.11 25.74
CA CYS A 239 16.42 0.81 25.74
C CYS A 239 15.41 0.04 26.60
N PRO A 240 14.65 0.74 27.47
CA PRO A 240 13.60 0.09 28.24
C PRO A 240 12.49 -0.36 27.29
N THR A 241 12.24 -1.66 27.27
CA THR A 241 11.12 -2.26 26.54
C THR A 241 9.88 -2.28 27.43
N PRO A 242 8.65 -2.12 26.91
CA PRO A 242 7.45 -2.15 27.75
C PRO A 242 7.39 -3.45 28.56
N SER A 243 7.34 -3.33 29.89
CA SER A 243 7.12 -4.47 30.80
C SER A 243 5.68 -4.99 30.76
N GLU A 244 4.76 -4.18 30.26
CA GLU A 244 3.32 -4.45 30.20
C GLU A 244 2.84 -4.79 28.79
N ASN A 245 3.66 -5.50 28.00
CA ASN A 245 3.13 -6.10 26.77
C ASN A 245 2.02 -7.11 27.16
N PRO A 246 0.78 -6.99 26.66
CA PRO A 246 -0.31 -7.92 26.99
C PRO A 246 0.00 -9.38 26.65
N HIS A 247 0.99 -9.64 25.79
CA HIS A 247 1.45 -10.98 25.43
C HIS A 247 2.72 -11.43 26.18
N GLY A 248 3.30 -10.58 27.04
CA GLY A 248 4.54 -10.89 27.77
C GLY A 248 5.80 -11.01 26.89
N ILE A 249 5.72 -10.61 25.62
CA ILE A 249 6.82 -10.74 24.64
C ILE A 249 7.87 -9.65 24.88
N VAL A 250 9.12 -10.08 25.06
CA VAL A 250 10.28 -9.21 25.24
C VAL A 250 10.92 -8.94 23.88
N LEU A 251 11.19 -7.67 23.58
CA LEU A 251 11.92 -7.27 22.38
C LEU A 251 13.39 -7.70 22.50
N ASN A 252 13.69 -8.83 21.88
CA ASN A 252 15.01 -9.46 21.80
C ASN A 252 15.22 -10.01 20.38
N HIS A 253 16.44 -10.47 20.08
CA HIS A 253 16.80 -11.02 18.78
C HIS A 253 16.41 -10.10 17.63
N ILE A 254 16.84 -8.84 17.74
CA ILE A 254 16.67 -7.85 16.67
C ILE A 254 17.54 -8.29 15.50
N ILE A 255 17.01 -8.22 14.29
CA ILE A 255 17.73 -8.61 13.07
C ILE A 255 17.89 -7.43 12.10
N ASN A 256 17.00 -6.45 12.14
CA ASN A 256 17.09 -5.27 11.28
C ASN A 256 16.46 -4.03 11.95
N LEU A 257 16.98 -2.86 11.59
CA LEU A 257 16.50 -1.55 12.05
C LEU A 257 16.35 -0.62 10.86
N PHE A 258 15.24 0.11 10.81
CA PHE A 258 14.97 1.04 9.72
C PHE A 258 14.21 2.27 10.22
N GLU A 259 14.71 3.47 9.93
CA GLU A 259 13.98 4.71 10.17
C GLU A 259 13.27 5.14 8.88
N ASP A 260 11.97 5.39 8.98
CA ASP A 260 11.19 5.88 7.86
C ASP A 260 11.21 7.41 7.69
N ARG A 261 10.50 7.89 6.66
CA ARG A 261 10.41 9.31 6.33
C ARG A 261 9.74 10.20 7.37
N GLN A 262 9.03 9.63 8.33
CA GLN A 262 8.41 10.37 9.43
C GLN A 262 9.24 10.31 10.72
N GLY A 263 10.37 9.59 10.71
CA GLY A 263 11.24 9.44 11.88
C GLY A 263 10.77 8.36 12.85
N ILE A 264 9.90 7.44 12.41
CA ILE A 264 9.55 6.26 13.19
C ILE A 264 10.57 5.17 12.90
N ILE A 265 11.01 4.48 13.96
CA ILE A 265 11.96 3.38 13.88
C ILE A 265 11.19 2.06 13.83
N TRP A 266 11.39 1.31 12.76
CA TRP A 266 10.90 -0.04 12.57
C TRP A 266 11.97 -1.03 12.97
N ILE A 267 11.57 -2.03 13.73
CA ILE A 267 12.45 -2.99 14.35
C ILE A 267 11.98 -4.38 13.93
N GLY A 268 12.82 -5.04 13.14
CA GLY A 268 12.61 -6.40 12.69
C GLY A 268 13.22 -7.35 13.70
N THR A 269 12.48 -8.40 14.06
CA THR A 269 12.93 -9.39 15.04
C THR A 269 12.89 -10.78 14.45
N PHE A 270 13.64 -11.71 15.05
CA PHE A 270 13.66 -13.10 14.61
C PHE A 270 12.36 -13.86 14.94
N GLY A 271 11.67 -13.49 16.03
CA GLY A 271 10.51 -14.23 16.53
C GLY A 271 9.67 -13.47 17.56
N ALA A 272 9.74 -12.14 17.55
CA ALA A 272 8.90 -11.28 18.39
C ALA A 272 8.01 -10.36 17.54
N GLY A 273 7.85 -10.67 16.24
CA GLY A 273 7.06 -9.88 15.31
C GLY A 273 7.74 -8.61 14.82
N LEU A 274 6.93 -7.74 14.23
CA LEU A 274 7.34 -6.41 13.82
C LEU A 274 7.11 -5.43 14.97
N TRP A 275 8.13 -4.63 15.28
CA TRP A 275 8.03 -3.58 16.27
C TRP A 275 8.16 -2.20 15.61
N ARG A 276 7.39 -1.26 16.14
CA ARG A 276 7.40 0.14 15.76
C ARG A 276 7.71 0.96 17.01
N TYR A 277 8.75 1.78 16.94
CA TYR A 277 9.17 2.68 18.00
C TYR A 277 9.02 4.13 17.53
N ASP A 278 8.19 4.88 18.23
CA ASP A 278 8.03 6.31 18.04
C ASP A 278 9.00 7.04 18.97
N ALA A 279 10.10 7.55 18.41
CA ALA A 279 11.11 8.24 19.18
C ALA A 279 10.65 9.61 19.72
N ALA A 280 9.54 10.17 19.24
CA ALA A 280 8.97 11.41 19.81
C ALA A 280 8.16 11.15 21.08
N THR A 281 7.47 10.01 21.16
CA THR A 281 6.65 9.63 22.32
C THR A 281 7.28 8.57 23.21
N GLU A 282 8.44 8.03 22.81
CA GLU A 282 9.10 6.86 23.40
C GLU A 282 8.19 5.62 23.49
N HIS A 283 7.20 5.53 22.59
CA HIS A 283 6.19 4.47 22.62
C HIS A 283 6.54 3.33 21.66
N PHE A 284 6.45 2.09 22.16
CA PHE A 284 6.59 0.88 21.35
C PHE A 284 5.22 0.29 20.99
N THR A 285 5.07 -0.16 19.76
CA THR A 285 3.91 -0.92 19.29
C THR A 285 4.40 -2.21 18.62
N ASN A 286 3.77 -3.33 18.96
CA ASN A 286 4.11 -4.63 18.40
C ASN A 286 2.99 -5.11 17.46
N TYR A 287 3.38 -5.74 16.36
CA TYR A 287 2.49 -6.33 15.37
C TYR A 287 2.87 -7.80 15.19
N LEU A 288 1.91 -8.68 15.47
CA LEU A 288 2.04 -10.13 15.36
C LEU A 288 1.12 -10.68 14.26
N PRO A 289 1.40 -11.89 13.75
CA PRO A 289 0.47 -12.57 12.86
C PRO A 289 -0.85 -12.92 13.54
N GLU A 290 -1.95 -12.62 12.87
CA GLU A 290 -3.30 -12.91 13.33
C GLU A 290 -3.98 -13.89 12.37
N PRO A 291 -4.25 -15.15 12.75
CA PRO A 291 -4.73 -16.21 11.85
C PRO A 291 -6.00 -15.90 11.07
N HIS A 292 -6.82 -14.97 11.57
CA HIS A 292 -8.10 -14.60 10.97
C HIS A 292 -8.09 -13.21 10.29
N ASP A 293 -6.97 -12.50 10.33
CA ASP A 293 -6.82 -11.23 9.61
C ASP A 293 -5.86 -11.40 8.44
N PRO A 294 -6.36 -11.49 7.19
CA PRO A 294 -5.53 -11.62 5.99
C PRO A 294 -4.70 -10.36 5.68
N TYR A 295 -4.83 -9.31 6.50
CA TYR A 295 -4.03 -8.09 6.42
C TYR A 295 -3.09 -7.91 7.61
N SER A 296 -2.97 -8.89 8.50
CA SER A 296 -1.94 -8.91 9.55
C SER A 296 -0.58 -9.30 8.96
N ILE A 297 0.50 -9.08 9.69
CA ILE A 297 1.82 -9.53 9.22
C ILE A 297 1.85 -11.07 9.16
N LYS A 298 2.37 -11.68 8.09
CA LYS A 298 2.22 -13.14 7.92
C LYS A 298 3.05 -13.99 8.88
N THR A 299 4.23 -13.53 9.27
CA THR A 299 5.15 -14.28 10.13
C THR A 299 5.84 -13.34 11.10
N GLU A 300 6.34 -13.90 12.21
CA GLU A 300 6.99 -13.11 13.26
C GLU A 300 8.42 -12.68 12.91
N ARG A 301 9.03 -13.35 11.91
CA ARG A 301 10.43 -13.15 11.52
C ARG A 301 10.53 -12.12 10.38
N VAL A 302 11.06 -10.94 10.71
CA VAL A 302 11.10 -9.78 9.81
C VAL A 302 12.52 -9.46 9.36
N GLU A 303 12.86 -9.84 8.13
CA GLU A 303 14.24 -9.85 7.63
C GLU A 303 14.76 -8.47 7.22
N HIS A 304 13.93 -7.68 6.52
CA HIS A 304 14.40 -6.45 5.91
C HIS A 304 13.27 -5.42 5.75
N PHE A 305 13.65 -4.14 5.70
CA PHE A 305 12.76 -3.02 5.47
C PHE A 305 13.23 -2.17 4.30
N TYR A 306 12.29 -1.55 3.61
CA TYR A 306 12.60 -0.50 2.64
C TYR A 306 11.41 0.42 2.45
N GLU A 307 11.63 1.72 2.48
CA GLU A 307 10.60 2.70 2.10
C GLU A 307 10.90 3.24 0.71
N ASP A 308 10.00 2.97 -0.23
CA ASP A 308 10.16 3.43 -1.60
C ASP A 308 9.92 4.95 -1.75
N ARG A 309 10.24 5.48 -2.92
CA ARG A 309 10.03 6.89 -3.23
C ARG A 309 8.59 7.38 -3.10
N SER A 310 7.61 6.50 -3.23
CA SER A 310 6.18 6.82 -3.07
C SER A 310 5.73 6.87 -1.60
N GLY A 311 6.58 6.43 -0.66
CA GLY A 311 6.29 6.35 0.77
C GLY A 311 5.59 5.07 1.20
N ILE A 312 5.63 4.03 0.34
CA ILE A 312 5.17 2.69 0.72
C ILE A 312 6.32 2.00 1.45
N LEU A 313 6.01 1.41 2.59
CA LEU A 313 6.95 0.59 3.35
C LEU A 313 6.82 -0.87 2.91
N TRP A 314 7.93 -1.43 2.48
CA TRP A 314 8.11 -2.83 2.11
C TRP A 314 8.83 -3.55 3.25
N ILE A 315 8.21 -4.62 3.75
CA ILE A 315 8.70 -5.39 4.88
C ILE A 315 8.86 -6.83 4.40
N ALA A 316 10.11 -7.27 4.26
CA ALA A 316 10.43 -8.66 3.94
C ALA A 316 10.29 -9.54 5.18
N THR A 317 9.64 -10.67 5.01
CA THR A 317 9.44 -11.65 6.07
C THR A 317 9.94 -13.03 5.66
N TYR A 318 10.45 -13.77 6.63
CA TYR A 318 11.03 -15.10 6.37
C TYR A 318 9.96 -16.05 5.84
N ARG A 319 10.21 -16.65 4.67
CA ARG A 319 9.35 -17.64 4.00
C ARG A 319 7.89 -17.23 3.79
N SER A 320 7.59 -15.93 3.69
CA SER A 320 6.20 -15.45 3.48
C SER A 320 6.07 -14.28 2.50
N GLY A 321 7.18 -13.89 1.85
CA GLY A 321 7.25 -12.85 0.85
C GLY A 321 7.43 -11.46 1.44
N LEU A 322 6.74 -10.50 0.84
CA LEU A 322 6.75 -9.09 1.21
C LEU A 322 5.41 -8.67 1.80
N ASN A 323 5.47 -7.81 2.80
CA ASN A 323 4.33 -7.09 3.35
C ASN A 323 4.45 -5.63 2.90
N ARG A 324 3.50 -5.18 2.11
CA ARG A 324 3.40 -3.82 1.59
C ARG A 324 2.46 -3.02 2.47
N TYR A 325 2.98 -1.97 3.09
CA TYR A 325 2.20 -1.09 3.96
C TYR A 325 2.15 0.33 3.39
N ASN A 326 0.95 0.76 3.04
CA ASN A 326 0.69 2.13 2.61
C ASN A 326 0.06 2.92 3.77
N ARG A 327 0.81 3.86 4.32
CA ARG A 327 0.37 4.71 5.45
C ARG A 327 -0.89 5.51 5.16
N LYS A 328 -1.15 5.87 3.91
CA LYS A 328 -2.40 6.58 3.54
C LYS A 328 -3.64 5.75 3.87
N GLN A 329 -3.50 4.43 4.02
CA GLN A 329 -4.59 3.56 4.45
C GLN A 329 -5.02 3.78 5.90
N GLU A 330 -4.20 4.44 6.74
CA GLU A 330 -4.56 4.79 8.12
C GLU A 330 -5.50 5.99 8.22
N ALA A 331 -5.59 6.81 7.17
CA ALA A 331 -6.55 7.91 7.10
C ALA A 331 -8.01 7.42 7.01
N PHE A 332 -8.22 6.13 6.77
CA PHE A 332 -9.55 5.54 6.60
C PHE A 332 -9.93 4.72 7.83
N THR A 333 -10.97 5.16 8.54
CA THR A 333 -11.71 4.30 9.46
C THR A 333 -12.58 3.34 8.63
N ARG A 334 -12.45 2.04 8.87
CA ARG A 334 -13.19 1.01 8.15
C ARG A 334 -14.16 0.31 9.09
N TYR A 335 -15.38 0.11 8.61
CA TYR A 335 -16.39 -0.65 9.33
C TYR A 335 -16.66 -1.95 8.56
N PRO A 336 -16.60 -3.12 9.23
CA PRO A 336 -16.97 -4.36 8.58
C PRO A 336 -18.48 -4.30 8.30
N VAL A 337 -18.83 -4.26 7.01
CA VAL A 337 -20.21 -4.41 6.55
C VAL A 337 -20.33 -5.82 5.99
N ALA A 338 -21.37 -6.55 6.39
CA ALA A 338 -21.54 -7.97 6.10
C ALA A 338 -21.98 -8.28 4.66
N ASP A 339 -22.07 -7.28 3.78
CA ASP A 339 -22.70 -7.40 2.47
C ASP A 339 -22.18 -6.35 1.47
N GLU A 340 -22.42 -6.59 0.18
CA GLU A 340 -22.07 -5.67 -0.90
C GLU A 340 -22.92 -4.39 -0.83
N VAL A 341 -22.26 -3.24 -0.75
CA VAL A 341 -22.90 -1.91 -0.65
C VAL A 341 -23.01 -1.28 -2.04
N TYR A 342 -24.23 -0.94 -2.45
CA TYR A 342 -24.54 -0.28 -3.73
C TYR A 342 -24.88 1.19 -3.58
N ALA A 343 -25.54 1.56 -2.49
CA ALA A 343 -25.95 2.93 -2.23
C ALA A 343 -25.49 3.35 -0.84
N VAL A 344 -25.06 4.60 -0.73
CA VAL A 344 -24.68 5.23 0.53
C VAL A 344 -25.38 6.58 0.60
N PHE A 345 -26.01 6.85 1.74
CA PHE A 345 -26.63 8.14 2.03
C PHE A 345 -26.33 8.53 3.48
N GLU A 346 -25.83 9.75 3.68
CA GLU A 346 -25.69 10.33 5.01
C GLU A 346 -26.91 11.19 5.33
N SER A 347 -27.59 10.87 6.43
CA SER A 347 -28.75 11.64 6.88
C SER A 347 -28.34 12.98 7.48
N HIS A 348 -29.28 13.91 7.56
CA HIS A 348 -29.10 15.20 8.23
C HIS A 348 -28.77 15.08 9.74
N ARG A 349 -28.93 13.89 10.33
CA ARG A 349 -28.56 13.58 11.73
C ARG A 349 -27.15 12.96 11.85
N GLY A 350 -26.45 12.79 10.73
CA GLY A 350 -25.13 12.16 10.67
C GLY A 350 -25.15 10.64 10.70
N GLU A 351 -26.32 10.01 10.55
CA GLU A 351 -26.43 8.55 10.42
C GLU A 351 -26.13 8.13 8.97
N VAL A 352 -25.55 6.94 8.79
CA VAL A 352 -25.22 6.42 7.46
C VAL A 352 -26.18 5.30 7.09
N TRP A 353 -26.89 5.48 5.98
CA TRP A 353 -27.78 4.49 5.38
C TRP A 353 -27.08 3.79 4.22
N LEU A 354 -27.14 2.46 4.22
CA LEU A 354 -26.53 1.61 3.19
C LEU A 354 -27.59 0.77 2.50
N GLY A 355 -27.61 0.83 1.17
CA GLY A 355 -28.37 -0.07 0.33
C GLY A 355 -27.47 -1.24 -0.09
N THR A 356 -27.95 -2.47 0.11
CA THR A 356 -27.16 -3.68 -0.10
C THR A 356 -27.84 -4.66 -1.05
N ILE A 357 -27.18 -5.75 -1.44
CA ILE A 357 -27.79 -6.78 -2.29
C ILE A 357 -28.65 -7.76 -1.47
N THR A 358 -28.13 -8.26 -0.35
CA THR A 358 -28.70 -9.42 0.37
C THR A 358 -29.29 -9.07 1.73
N ALA A 359 -28.81 -7.99 2.35
CA ALA A 359 -29.16 -7.56 3.69
C ALA A 359 -30.26 -6.50 3.73
N GLY A 360 -30.66 -5.94 2.58
CA GLY A 360 -31.70 -4.91 2.47
C GLY A 360 -31.16 -3.51 2.70
N LEU A 361 -31.88 -2.73 3.51
CA LEU A 361 -31.51 -1.38 3.91
C LEU A 361 -30.95 -1.40 5.33
N LEU A 362 -29.72 -0.93 5.50
CA LEU A 362 -29.02 -0.87 6.80
C LEU A 362 -28.84 0.58 7.24
N ARG A 363 -28.92 0.83 8.55
CA ARG A 363 -28.64 2.14 9.16
C ARG A 363 -27.57 2.01 10.24
N TYR A 364 -26.54 2.83 10.15
CA TYR A 364 -25.41 2.87 11.08
C TYR A 364 -25.26 4.26 11.73
N ASP A 365 -24.69 4.31 12.93
CA ASP A 365 -24.17 5.57 13.47
C ASP A 365 -22.75 5.86 12.94
N ARG A 366 -22.24 7.06 13.21
CA ARG A 366 -20.89 7.47 12.80
C ARG A 366 -19.76 6.66 13.41
N SER A 367 -20.02 5.90 14.48
CA SER A 367 -19.04 4.99 15.07
C SER A 367 -19.02 3.62 14.38
N GLY A 368 -19.90 3.40 13.39
CA GLY A 368 -20.05 2.15 12.65
C GLY A 368 -20.83 1.07 13.37
N ARG A 369 -21.58 1.42 14.42
CA ARG A 369 -22.51 0.49 15.06
C ARG A 369 -23.80 0.43 14.24
N LEU A 370 -24.23 -0.79 13.91
CA LEU A 370 -25.51 -1.05 13.25
C LEU A 370 -26.65 -0.63 14.19
N LEU A 371 -27.49 0.29 13.72
CA LEU A 371 -28.67 0.78 14.43
C LEU A 371 -29.93 0.02 14.02
N GLU A 372 -30.14 -0.18 12.72
CA GLU A 372 -31.33 -0.83 12.17
C GLU A 372 -31.02 -1.61 10.89
N GLN A 373 -31.74 -2.71 10.67
CA GLN A 373 -31.75 -3.47 9.44
C GLN A 373 -33.20 -3.72 8.98
N HIS A 374 -33.50 -3.40 7.73
CA HIS A 374 -34.79 -3.62 7.09
C HIS A 374 -34.63 -4.62 5.94
N LYS A 375 -35.11 -5.84 6.16
CA LYS A 375 -35.04 -6.96 5.20
C LYS A 375 -36.43 -7.24 4.60
N TYR A 376 -36.44 -7.83 3.41
CA TYR A 376 -37.64 -8.40 2.82
C TYR A 376 -38.21 -9.52 3.68
N ASP A 377 -39.50 -9.40 3.98
CA ASP A 377 -40.30 -10.40 4.67
C ASP A 377 -41.55 -10.72 3.83
N PRO A 378 -41.65 -11.91 3.23
CA PRO A 378 -42.80 -12.30 2.41
C PRO A 378 -44.13 -12.36 3.19
N GLN A 379 -44.09 -12.42 4.52
CA GLN A 379 -45.30 -12.45 5.37
C GLN A 379 -45.77 -11.04 5.74
N ASN A 380 -44.93 -10.03 5.56
CA ASN A 380 -45.23 -8.66 5.91
C ASN A 380 -45.35 -7.78 4.64
N PRO A 381 -46.57 -7.45 4.18
CA PRO A 381 -46.76 -6.61 2.99
C PRO A 381 -46.28 -5.15 3.17
N ARG A 382 -45.97 -4.76 4.41
CA ARG A 382 -45.38 -3.46 4.77
C ARG A 382 -43.85 -3.51 4.86
N SER A 383 -43.22 -4.65 4.61
CA SER A 383 -41.76 -4.79 4.50
C SER A 383 -41.27 -4.36 3.11
N LEU A 384 -39.96 -4.25 2.96
CA LEU A 384 -39.30 -3.99 1.68
C LEU A 384 -39.52 -5.20 0.75
N GLY A 385 -40.03 -5.06 -0.47
CA GLY A 385 -40.37 -6.22 -1.31
C GLY A 385 -39.19 -6.98 -1.95
N THR A 386 -37.96 -6.59 -1.64
CA THR A 386 -36.70 -7.19 -2.11
C THR A 386 -35.54 -6.71 -1.24
N ASN A 387 -34.47 -7.49 -1.09
CA ASN A 387 -33.28 -7.02 -0.37
C ASN A 387 -32.35 -6.17 -1.22
N TYR A 388 -32.57 -6.14 -2.54
CA TYR A 388 -31.65 -5.49 -3.47
C TYR A 388 -31.95 -3.98 -3.55
N VAL A 389 -31.28 -3.19 -2.70
CA VAL A 389 -31.40 -1.73 -2.64
C VAL A 389 -30.22 -1.09 -3.37
N MET A 390 -30.51 -0.43 -4.48
CA MET A 390 -29.52 0.08 -5.43
C MET A 390 -29.33 1.59 -5.37
N ALA A 391 -30.33 2.34 -4.90
CA ALA A 391 -30.27 3.78 -4.76
C ALA A 391 -31.08 4.23 -3.54
N ILE A 392 -30.61 5.28 -2.87
CA ILE A 392 -31.26 5.90 -1.73
C ILE A 392 -31.36 7.40 -2.01
N HIS A 393 -32.53 7.98 -1.82
CA HIS A 393 -32.75 9.42 -1.93
C HIS A 393 -33.64 9.90 -0.79
N PRO A 394 -33.27 10.94 -0.03
CA PRO A 394 -34.13 11.47 1.02
C PRO A 394 -35.40 12.10 0.44
N ASP A 395 -36.49 12.04 1.19
CA ASP A 395 -37.65 12.89 0.89
C ASP A 395 -37.35 14.33 1.35
N ALA A 396 -37.66 15.32 0.51
CA ALA A 396 -37.35 16.71 0.80
C ALA A 396 -38.29 17.32 1.87
N GLU A 397 -39.53 16.85 1.95
CA GLU A 397 -40.53 17.33 2.91
C GLU A 397 -40.44 16.59 4.24
N THR A 398 -40.11 15.30 4.18
CA THR A 398 -39.88 14.45 5.35
C THR A 398 -38.46 13.84 5.30
N PRO A 399 -37.40 14.56 5.71
CA PRO A 399 -36.01 14.12 5.57
C PRO A 399 -35.61 12.82 6.27
N ASP A 400 -36.49 12.27 7.12
CA ASP A 400 -36.32 10.93 7.69
C ASP A 400 -36.87 9.81 6.78
N ASP A 401 -37.83 10.12 5.91
CA ASP A 401 -38.34 9.19 4.90
C ASP A 401 -37.36 9.08 3.72
N LEU A 402 -37.34 7.90 3.10
CA LEU A 402 -36.41 7.61 2.01
C LEU A 402 -37.14 7.03 0.81
N TRP A 403 -36.78 7.51 -0.38
CA TRP A 403 -37.05 6.85 -1.65
C TRP A 403 -35.93 5.86 -1.97
N LEU A 404 -36.31 4.64 -2.31
CA LEU A 404 -35.41 3.52 -2.52
C LEU A 404 -35.61 2.97 -3.92
N GLY A 405 -34.50 2.87 -4.64
CA GLY A 405 -34.44 2.26 -5.95
C GLY A 405 -34.04 0.81 -5.75
N THR A 406 -34.84 -0.11 -6.24
CA THR A 406 -34.62 -1.54 -6.03
C THR A 406 -34.66 -2.29 -7.36
N ASN A 407 -34.37 -3.59 -7.33
CA ASN A 407 -34.60 -4.45 -8.49
C ASN A 407 -36.09 -4.79 -8.74
N ARG A 408 -37.00 -4.28 -7.90
CA ARG A 408 -38.46 -4.40 -8.02
C ARG A 408 -39.15 -3.04 -7.94
N GLY A 409 -38.63 -2.08 -8.68
CA GLY A 409 -39.16 -0.73 -8.74
C GLY A 409 -38.76 0.14 -7.57
N VAL A 410 -39.63 1.11 -7.26
CA VAL A 410 -39.38 2.17 -6.28
C VAL A 410 -40.17 1.90 -5.01
N TYR A 411 -39.50 1.97 -3.88
CA TYR A 411 -40.12 1.91 -2.56
C TYR A 411 -39.97 3.26 -1.85
N ARG A 412 -40.95 3.63 -1.04
CA ARG A 412 -40.82 4.71 -0.06
C ARG A 412 -40.80 4.11 1.34
N TYR A 413 -39.75 4.37 2.09
CA TYR A 413 -39.63 4.06 3.51
C TYR A 413 -40.21 5.20 4.34
N HIS A 414 -41.13 4.87 5.24
CA HIS A 414 -41.78 5.79 6.17
C HIS A 414 -41.17 5.62 7.56
N ALA A 415 -40.31 6.55 7.98
CA ALA A 415 -39.48 6.36 9.17
C ALA A 415 -40.27 6.28 10.48
N LYS A 416 -41.32 7.11 10.63
CA LYS A 416 -42.15 7.14 11.84
C LYS A 416 -42.87 5.82 12.10
N GLY A 417 -43.31 5.15 11.03
CA GLY A 417 -44.04 3.88 11.11
C GLY A 417 -43.19 2.64 10.80
N LYS A 418 -41.94 2.83 10.35
CA LYS A 418 -41.01 1.78 9.89
C LYS A 418 -41.65 0.79 8.92
N TYR A 419 -42.28 1.31 7.87
CA TYR A 419 -42.88 0.51 6.82
C TYR A 419 -42.53 1.04 5.44
N PHE A 420 -42.76 0.21 4.43
CA PHE A 420 -42.49 0.51 3.04
C PHE A 420 -43.77 0.57 2.22
N THR A 421 -43.84 1.47 1.25
CA THR A 421 -44.88 1.50 0.22
C THR A 421 -44.25 1.32 -1.16
N HIS A 422 -44.81 0.42 -1.96
CA HIS A 422 -44.34 0.18 -3.33
C HIS A 422 -44.98 1.15 -4.31
N HIS A 423 -44.17 1.77 -5.17
CA HIS A 423 -44.58 2.72 -6.20
C HIS A 423 -44.25 2.14 -7.59
N ALA A 424 -45.16 1.32 -8.09
CA ALA A 424 -45.05 0.71 -9.41
C ALA A 424 -45.29 1.74 -10.53
N TYR A 425 -44.55 1.60 -11.63
CA TYR A 425 -44.88 2.30 -12.89
C TYR A 425 -45.93 1.48 -13.66
N PRO A 426 -47.11 2.05 -13.98
CA PRO A 426 -48.14 1.36 -14.75
C PRO A 426 -47.69 1.24 -16.22
N SER A 427 -47.03 0.14 -16.54
CA SER A 427 -46.60 -0.19 -17.90
C SER A 427 -47.64 -1.08 -18.59
N ALA A 428 -47.95 -0.79 -19.86
CA ALA A 428 -48.73 -1.68 -20.72
C ALA A 428 -47.98 -2.97 -21.11
N ARG A 429 -46.69 -3.08 -20.77
CA ARG A 429 -45.88 -4.30 -20.96
C ARG A 429 -45.83 -5.09 -19.64
N PRO A 430 -46.43 -6.29 -19.58
CA PRO A 430 -46.48 -7.11 -18.35
C PRO A 430 -45.10 -7.43 -17.76
N SER A 431 -44.07 -7.57 -18.61
CA SER A 431 -42.68 -7.83 -18.17
C SER A 431 -41.96 -6.64 -17.53
N LEU A 432 -42.57 -5.45 -17.53
CA LEU A 432 -42.00 -4.20 -17.00
C LEU A 432 -42.95 -3.47 -16.03
N GLY A 433 -44.13 -4.04 -15.78
CA GLY A 433 -45.14 -3.49 -14.88
C GLY A 433 -44.89 -3.90 -13.43
N GLY A 434 -44.00 -3.18 -12.75
CA GLY A 434 -43.74 -3.33 -11.30
C GLY A 434 -42.35 -3.87 -10.94
N ASP A 435 -41.74 -4.69 -11.79
CA ASP A 435 -40.44 -5.34 -11.52
C ASP A 435 -39.28 -4.79 -12.38
N TYR A 436 -39.25 -3.47 -12.58
CA TYR A 436 -38.12 -2.82 -13.25
C TYR A 436 -37.01 -2.47 -12.24
N GLU A 437 -35.76 -2.40 -12.68
CA GLU A 437 -34.66 -2.00 -11.79
C GLU A 437 -34.54 -0.47 -11.79
N ALA A 438 -34.76 0.16 -10.63
CA ALA A 438 -34.52 1.59 -10.39
C ALA A 438 -33.08 1.76 -9.88
N LYS A 439 -32.21 2.32 -10.73
CA LYS A 439 -30.76 2.31 -10.56
C LYS A 439 -30.19 3.52 -9.83
N ILE A 440 -30.79 4.67 -10.04
CA ILE A 440 -30.30 5.95 -9.51
C ILE A 440 -31.46 6.93 -9.39
N PHE A 441 -31.41 7.77 -8.36
CA PHE A 441 -32.20 9.00 -8.28
C PHE A 441 -31.27 10.19 -8.49
N HIS A 442 -31.80 11.22 -9.15
CA HIS A 442 -31.14 12.51 -9.24
C HIS A 442 -32.19 13.60 -9.06
N GLN A 443 -31.99 14.44 -8.06
CA GLN A 443 -32.77 15.67 -7.91
C GLN A 443 -32.07 16.77 -8.69
N ASP A 444 -32.75 17.31 -9.69
CA ASP A 444 -32.21 18.41 -10.48
C ASP A 444 -32.28 19.76 -9.75
N ALA A 445 -31.65 20.78 -10.34
CA ALA A 445 -31.64 22.15 -9.80
C ALA A 445 -33.04 22.80 -9.67
N ALA A 446 -34.06 22.33 -10.41
CA ALA A 446 -35.44 22.77 -10.24
C ALA A 446 -36.16 22.02 -9.10
N GLY A 447 -35.48 21.05 -8.50
CA GLY A 447 -35.95 20.19 -7.45
C GLY A 447 -36.63 18.93 -7.96
N GLU A 448 -36.79 18.70 -9.27
CA GLU A 448 -37.50 17.54 -9.81
C GLU A 448 -36.68 16.27 -9.62
N ILE A 449 -37.33 15.14 -9.30
CA ILE A 449 -36.64 13.86 -9.10
C ILE A 449 -36.75 13.00 -10.35
N TRP A 450 -35.59 12.67 -10.90
CA TRP A 450 -35.41 11.80 -12.05
C TRP A 450 -34.85 10.45 -11.63
N LEU A 451 -35.33 9.39 -12.27
CA LEU A 451 -34.89 8.04 -12.02
C LEU A 451 -34.30 7.44 -13.28
N GLY A 452 -33.08 6.93 -13.16
CA GLY A 452 -32.50 6.05 -14.15
C GLY A 452 -33.01 4.63 -13.93
N THR A 453 -33.49 3.99 -14.98
CA THR A 453 -34.00 2.62 -14.91
C THR A 453 -33.29 1.68 -15.86
N LYS A 454 -33.38 0.38 -15.58
CA LYS A 454 -33.07 -0.65 -16.57
C LYS A 454 -34.29 -0.89 -17.46
N GLY A 455 -34.30 -0.28 -18.64
CA GLY A 455 -35.20 -0.65 -19.75
C GLY A 455 -36.53 0.12 -19.82
N LEU A 456 -36.81 1.03 -18.87
CA LEU A 456 -37.90 2.01 -18.98
C LEU A 456 -37.40 3.41 -19.34
N GLY A 457 -36.09 3.58 -19.54
CA GLY A 457 -35.48 4.89 -19.77
C GLY A 457 -35.37 5.70 -18.48
N VAL A 458 -35.64 7.00 -18.61
CA VAL A 458 -35.74 7.93 -17.48
C VAL A 458 -37.19 8.02 -17.05
N LEU A 459 -37.46 7.94 -15.75
CA LEU A 459 -38.75 8.25 -15.15
C LEU A 459 -38.68 9.55 -14.35
N HIS A 460 -39.80 10.24 -14.27
CA HIS A 460 -40.02 11.38 -13.39
C HIS A 460 -40.88 10.95 -12.20
N LEU A 461 -40.46 11.30 -11.00
CA LEU A 461 -41.23 11.08 -9.77
C LEU A 461 -41.92 12.36 -9.31
N ASN A 462 -43.24 12.36 -9.42
CA ASN A 462 -44.06 13.34 -8.73
C ASN A 462 -44.20 12.92 -7.26
N ARG A 463 -43.47 13.62 -6.39
CA ARG A 463 -43.41 13.34 -4.94
C ARG A 463 -44.76 13.47 -4.24
N THR A 464 -45.51 14.54 -4.54
CA THR A 464 -46.79 14.85 -3.89
C THR A 464 -47.87 13.83 -4.24
N ALA A 465 -47.95 13.45 -5.52
CA ALA A 465 -48.87 12.41 -5.98
C ALA A 465 -48.34 10.99 -5.74
N ALA A 466 -47.05 10.87 -5.38
CA ALA A 466 -46.30 9.62 -5.27
C ALA A 466 -46.44 8.72 -6.52
N ARG A 467 -46.37 9.35 -7.71
CA ARG A 467 -46.60 8.73 -9.02
C ARG A 467 -45.40 8.91 -9.94
N LEU A 468 -45.16 7.89 -10.73
CA LEU A 468 -44.11 7.87 -11.75
C LEU A 468 -44.70 8.17 -13.13
N SER A 469 -43.98 8.95 -13.93
CA SER A 469 -44.35 9.27 -15.31
C SER A 469 -43.13 9.24 -16.22
N LYS A 470 -43.35 9.13 -17.54
CA LYS A 470 -42.27 9.24 -18.53
C LYS A 470 -42.21 10.68 -19.08
N PRO A 471 -41.02 11.29 -19.18
CA PRO A 471 -40.86 12.56 -19.86
C PRO A 471 -40.93 12.44 -21.39
N PHE A 472 -40.78 11.23 -21.94
CA PHE A 472 -40.80 10.97 -23.37
C PHE A 472 -41.86 9.92 -23.74
N ALA A 473 -42.40 10.02 -24.96
CA ALA A 473 -43.30 9.00 -25.49
C ALA A 473 -42.63 7.62 -25.57
N ASP A 474 -43.41 6.54 -25.47
CA ASP A 474 -42.90 5.15 -25.50
C ASP A 474 -42.21 4.76 -26.83
N SER A 475 -42.48 5.51 -27.89
CA SER A 475 -41.81 5.37 -29.19
C SER A 475 -40.39 5.97 -29.21
N SER A 476 -40.03 6.80 -28.24
CA SER A 476 -38.70 7.39 -28.13
C SER A 476 -37.64 6.33 -27.84
N LEU A 477 -36.47 6.44 -28.47
CA LEU A 477 -35.29 5.61 -28.15
C LEU A 477 -34.90 5.74 -26.67
N MET A 478 -35.13 6.90 -26.05
CA MET A 478 -34.88 7.13 -24.61
C MET A 478 -35.74 6.23 -23.73
N SER A 479 -36.95 5.89 -24.15
CA SER A 479 -37.92 5.13 -23.35
C SER A 479 -37.58 3.63 -23.26
N ARG A 480 -36.48 3.20 -23.89
CA ARG A 480 -35.98 1.81 -23.92
C ARG A 480 -34.54 1.69 -23.43
N ASP A 481 -33.84 2.79 -23.21
CA ASP A 481 -32.45 2.81 -22.76
C ASP A 481 -32.31 2.40 -21.29
N HIS A 482 -31.10 2.00 -20.91
CA HIS A 482 -30.71 1.67 -19.55
C HIS A 482 -29.90 2.82 -18.96
N PHE A 483 -30.51 3.70 -18.16
CA PHE A 483 -29.79 4.85 -17.60
C PHE A 483 -29.34 4.56 -16.18
N TRP A 484 -28.03 4.61 -15.95
CA TRP A 484 -27.40 4.26 -14.68
C TRP A 484 -26.74 5.46 -13.99
N ALA A 485 -26.55 6.55 -14.74
CA ALA A 485 -26.07 7.81 -14.21
C ALA A 485 -26.94 8.96 -14.70
N ILE A 486 -27.22 9.92 -13.81
CA ILE A 486 -27.90 11.17 -14.12
C ILE A 486 -27.15 12.27 -13.37
N ALA A 487 -26.90 13.40 -14.02
CA ALA A 487 -26.31 14.56 -13.37
C ALA A 487 -26.81 15.86 -14.03
N ASP A 488 -26.86 16.96 -13.28
CA ASP A 488 -27.16 18.27 -13.86
C ASP A 488 -26.01 18.73 -14.76
N ASP A 489 -26.33 19.41 -15.85
CA ASP A 489 -25.34 20.23 -16.54
C ASP A 489 -25.18 21.56 -15.79
N ARG A 490 -24.09 21.67 -15.01
CA ARG A 490 -23.79 22.88 -14.22
C ARG A 490 -23.55 24.12 -15.08
N ASN A 491 -23.25 23.96 -16.36
CA ASN A 491 -23.08 25.08 -17.29
C ASN A 491 -24.41 25.53 -17.92
N SER A 492 -25.46 24.72 -17.79
CA SER A 492 -26.75 25.02 -18.41
C SER A 492 -27.55 26.03 -17.60
N ARG A 493 -27.94 27.13 -18.25
CA ARG A 493 -28.89 28.11 -17.69
C ARG A 493 -30.35 27.67 -17.82
N THR A 494 -30.60 26.63 -18.60
CA THR A 494 -31.92 26.10 -18.95
C THR A 494 -32.21 24.77 -18.25
N GLY A 495 -31.30 24.33 -17.38
CA GLY A 495 -31.45 23.13 -16.56
C GLY A 495 -31.25 21.83 -17.34
N ALA A 496 -30.37 21.79 -18.34
CA ALA A 496 -30.05 20.56 -19.05
C ALA A 496 -29.49 19.49 -18.10
N ILE A 497 -29.66 18.21 -18.46
CA ILE A 497 -29.14 17.09 -17.68
C ILE A 497 -28.34 16.14 -18.55
N TRP A 498 -27.31 15.55 -17.96
CA TRP A 498 -26.52 14.46 -18.52
C TRP A 498 -27.08 13.12 -18.08
N LEU A 499 -27.18 12.18 -19.02
CA LEU A 499 -27.68 10.83 -18.81
C LEU A 499 -26.65 9.83 -19.32
N GLY A 500 -26.07 9.06 -18.42
CA GLY A 500 -25.16 7.96 -18.73
C GLY A 500 -25.95 6.67 -18.94
N SER A 501 -25.85 6.09 -20.13
CA SER A 501 -26.51 4.83 -20.43
C SER A 501 -25.54 3.64 -20.40
N PHE A 502 -26.06 2.48 -20.01
CA PHE A 502 -25.36 1.21 -20.12
C PHE A 502 -25.61 0.61 -21.51
N GLY A 503 -24.80 1.03 -22.48
CA GLY A 503 -24.72 0.42 -23.82
C GLY A 503 -24.97 1.37 -24.98
N ASN A 504 -25.49 2.57 -24.71
CA ASN A 504 -25.78 3.56 -25.76
C ASN A 504 -25.02 4.89 -25.56
N GLY A 505 -24.00 4.93 -24.70
CA GLY A 505 -23.17 6.11 -24.48
C GLY A 505 -23.84 7.20 -23.64
N LEU A 506 -23.38 8.44 -23.81
CA LEU A 506 -23.78 9.61 -23.01
C LEU A 506 -24.84 10.40 -23.77
N VAL A 507 -25.85 10.89 -23.06
CA VAL A 507 -26.87 11.77 -23.62
C VAL A 507 -26.89 13.09 -22.85
N HIS A 508 -26.83 14.21 -23.56
CA HIS A 508 -27.17 15.52 -23.06
C HIS A 508 -28.62 15.83 -23.41
N TRP A 509 -29.44 16.11 -22.42
CA TRP A 509 -30.86 16.44 -22.60
C TRP A 509 -31.14 17.88 -22.20
N GLU A 510 -31.41 18.70 -23.20
CA GLU A 510 -31.89 20.07 -23.04
C GLU A 510 -33.40 20.06 -22.81
N LYS A 511 -33.84 20.16 -21.55
CA LYS A 511 -35.25 20.03 -21.17
C LYS A 511 -36.16 21.08 -21.79
N SER A 512 -35.69 22.32 -21.91
CA SER A 512 -36.50 23.46 -22.39
C SER A 512 -36.92 23.33 -23.85
N THR A 513 -36.06 22.76 -24.70
CA THR A 513 -36.33 22.53 -26.12
C THR A 513 -36.61 21.06 -26.44
N ASN A 514 -36.53 20.19 -25.43
CA ASN A 514 -36.53 18.75 -25.57
C ASN A 514 -35.48 18.21 -26.57
N ARG A 515 -34.33 18.88 -26.68
CA ARG A 515 -33.25 18.49 -27.62
C ARG A 515 -32.34 17.47 -26.95
N LEU A 516 -31.99 16.43 -27.68
CA LEU A 516 -31.13 15.34 -27.21
C LEU A 516 -29.87 15.27 -28.07
N THR A 517 -28.70 15.29 -27.44
CA THR A 517 -27.40 15.12 -28.10
C THR A 517 -26.74 13.86 -27.55
N ARG A 518 -26.38 12.91 -28.40
CA ARG A 518 -25.76 11.65 -27.98
C ARG A 518 -24.28 11.60 -28.36
N TYR A 519 -23.46 11.19 -27.41
CA TYR A 519 -22.04 10.92 -27.58
C TYR A 519 -21.83 9.41 -27.44
N ARG A 520 -21.12 8.82 -28.39
CA ARG A 520 -20.81 7.38 -28.43
C ARG A 520 -19.34 7.17 -28.73
N ARG A 521 -18.87 5.96 -28.45
CA ARG A 521 -17.57 5.48 -28.90
C ARG A 521 -17.53 5.42 -30.42
N ASP A 522 -16.50 6.02 -30.98
CA ASP A 522 -16.13 5.90 -32.38
C ASP A 522 -14.67 5.42 -32.46
N PRO A 523 -14.43 4.18 -32.93
CA PRO A 523 -13.07 3.63 -33.07
C PRO A 523 -12.13 4.47 -33.93
N HIS A 524 -12.67 5.34 -34.79
CA HIS A 524 -11.88 6.18 -35.70
C HIS A 524 -11.66 7.60 -35.16
N ASN A 525 -12.27 7.95 -34.03
CA ASN A 525 -12.12 9.25 -33.39
C ASN A 525 -11.55 9.08 -31.97
N PRO A 526 -10.26 9.36 -31.75
CA PRO A 526 -9.65 9.24 -30.42
C PRO A 526 -10.19 10.24 -29.39
N HIS A 527 -10.97 11.25 -29.82
CA HIS A 527 -11.66 12.19 -28.94
C HIS A 527 -13.11 11.80 -28.63
N SER A 528 -13.59 10.67 -29.14
CA SER A 528 -14.89 10.11 -28.77
C SER A 528 -14.82 9.41 -27.41
N LEU A 529 -15.97 8.96 -26.89
CA LEU A 529 -15.99 8.16 -25.67
C LEU A 529 -15.15 6.90 -25.85
N ASN A 530 -14.37 6.52 -24.84
CA ASN A 530 -13.61 5.27 -24.88
C ASN A 530 -14.50 4.01 -24.81
N ASN A 531 -15.74 4.12 -24.31
CA ASN A 531 -16.72 3.05 -24.17
C ASN A 531 -18.16 3.61 -24.04
N ASP A 532 -19.16 2.86 -24.52
CA ASP A 532 -20.59 3.20 -24.48
C ASP A 532 -21.31 2.72 -23.20
N LEU A 533 -20.61 1.99 -22.33
CA LEU A 533 -21.11 1.51 -21.04
C LEU A 533 -20.79 2.53 -19.93
N ILE A 534 -21.69 3.47 -19.68
CA ILE A 534 -21.46 4.55 -18.72
C ILE A 534 -22.03 4.19 -17.34
N TYR A 535 -21.18 4.21 -16.32
CA TYR A 535 -21.55 3.93 -14.93
C TYR A 535 -21.74 5.19 -14.09
N SER A 536 -20.99 6.25 -14.38
CA SER A 536 -21.05 7.49 -13.61
C SER A 536 -20.82 8.70 -14.51
N VAL A 537 -21.48 9.80 -14.14
CA VAL A 537 -21.31 11.11 -14.76
C VAL A 537 -21.16 12.12 -13.64
N TYR A 538 -20.11 12.93 -13.70
CA TYR A 538 -19.80 13.91 -12.67
C TYR A 538 -19.35 15.24 -13.29
N PRO A 539 -20.23 16.26 -13.33
CA PRO A 539 -19.86 17.63 -13.67
C PRO A 539 -19.06 18.26 -12.54
N ASP A 540 -17.85 18.74 -12.83
CA ASP A 540 -17.00 19.42 -11.85
C ASP A 540 -17.33 20.92 -11.71
N SER A 541 -16.62 21.62 -10.81
CA SER A 541 -16.82 23.05 -10.57
C SER A 541 -16.25 23.95 -11.67
N ASN A 542 -15.39 23.42 -12.53
CA ASN A 542 -14.76 24.16 -13.63
C ASN A 542 -15.54 24.02 -14.94
N GLY A 543 -16.67 23.31 -14.90
CA GLY A 543 -17.54 23.09 -16.05
C GLY A 543 -17.14 21.91 -16.93
N SER A 544 -16.13 21.11 -16.55
CA SER A 544 -15.85 19.84 -17.25
C SER A 544 -16.79 18.74 -16.78
N VAL A 545 -17.04 17.76 -17.62
CA VAL A 545 -17.86 16.59 -17.26
C VAL A 545 -16.99 15.34 -17.29
N TRP A 546 -16.90 14.66 -16.15
CA TRP A 546 -16.17 13.41 -16.00
C TRP A 546 -17.10 12.22 -16.21
N ILE A 547 -16.70 11.27 -17.06
CA ILE A 547 -17.51 10.11 -17.43
C ILE A 547 -16.76 8.83 -17.13
N GLY A 548 -17.23 8.10 -16.12
CA GLY A 548 -16.71 6.80 -15.74
C GLY A 548 -17.38 5.69 -16.56
N THR A 549 -16.56 4.86 -17.21
CA THR A 549 -17.03 3.78 -18.09
C THR A 549 -16.62 2.41 -17.61
N PHE A 550 -17.40 1.39 -17.97
CA PHE A 550 -17.08 0.00 -17.66
C PHE A 550 -15.92 -0.52 -18.51
N GLY A 551 -14.79 -0.84 -17.90
CA GLY A 551 -13.62 -1.40 -18.59
C GLY A 551 -12.90 -0.45 -19.56
N GLY A 552 -13.47 0.72 -19.89
CA GLY A 552 -12.83 1.75 -20.71
C GLY A 552 -12.01 2.77 -19.91
N GLY A 553 -12.30 2.91 -18.60
CA GLY A 553 -11.67 3.92 -17.74
C GLY A 553 -12.45 5.23 -17.72
N LEU A 554 -11.75 6.35 -17.66
CA LEU A 554 -12.31 7.68 -17.40
C LEU A 554 -12.19 8.60 -18.64
N ASN A 555 -13.27 9.31 -18.96
CA ASN A 555 -13.28 10.36 -19.99
C ASN A 555 -13.51 11.73 -19.35
N ARG A 556 -13.05 12.78 -20.03
CA ARG A 556 -13.35 14.18 -19.70
C ARG A 556 -13.92 14.87 -20.93
N LEU A 557 -15.09 15.48 -20.78
CA LEU A 557 -15.73 16.34 -21.78
C LEU A 557 -15.53 17.81 -21.41
#